data_AF-A0A3C2A1W0-F1
#
_entry.id   AF-A0A3C2A1W0-F1
#
_cell.length_a   1.000
_cell.length_b   1.000
_cell.length_c   1.000
_cell.angle_alpha   90.00
_cell.angle_beta   90.00
_cell.angle_gamma   90.00
#
_symmetry.space_group_name_H-M   'P 1'
#
loop_
_entity.id
_entity.type
_entity.pdbx_description
1 polymer ?
#
loop_
_entity_poly.entity_id
_entity_poly.type
_entity_poly.pdbx_seq_one_letter_code
_entity_poly.pdbx_strand_id
1 'polypeptide(L)'
;RKQVPVAVTNLLETIKQGNRKPASYNGYSSCPLVTGYGKMVLAEFDYEGNFTPDPKLKKMGVFHSEKEHLRLWWLKKHMLPYLYWNKMLKGSDV
;
A
#
# COMPACT_ATOMS: atom_id res chain seq x y z
N ARG A 1 -0.16 0.56 3.80
CA ARG A 1 -0.33 -0.66 4.63
C ARG A 1 -1.82 -0.95 4.74
N LYS A 2 -2.31 -2.06 4.20
CA LYS A 2 -3.74 -2.38 4.15
C LYS A 2 -4.19 -3.40 5.21
N GLN A 3 -3.25 -4.13 5.83
CA GLN A 3 -3.55 -5.11 6.89
C GLN A 3 -3.94 -4.47 8.23
N VAL A 4 -3.29 -3.35 8.60
CA VAL A 4 -3.50 -2.65 9.88
C VAL A 4 -4.98 -2.31 10.15
N PRO A 5 -5.74 -1.66 9.25
CA PRO A 5 -7.14 -1.34 9.51
C PRO A 5 -8.01 -2.59 9.67
N VAL A 6 -7.71 -3.67 8.93
CA VAL A 6 -8.41 -4.96 9.06
C VAL A 6 -8.17 -5.57 10.44
N ALA A 7 -6.91 -5.60 10.89
CA ALA A 7 -6.55 -6.10 12.22
C ALA A 7 -7.19 -5.27 13.35
N VAL A 8 -7.14 -3.95 13.26
CA VAL A 8 -7.74 -3.04 14.26
C VAL A 8 -9.26 -3.22 14.32
N THR A 9 -9.93 -3.31 13.17
CA THR A 9 -11.39 -3.52 13.11
C THR A 9 -11.78 -4.83 13.76
N ASN A 10 -11.12 -5.93 13.38
CA ASN A 10 -11.42 -7.26 13.92
C ASN A 10 -11.15 -7.35 15.43
N LEU A 11 -10.08 -6.70 15.91
CA LEU A 11 -9.75 -6.67 17.34
C LEU A 11 -10.80 -5.89 18.14
N LEU A 12 -11.22 -4.71 17.66
CA LEU A 12 -12.25 -3.90 18.31
C LEU A 12 -13.61 -4.59 18.31
N GLU A 13 -13.97 -5.30 17.25
CA GLU A 13 -15.20 -6.10 17.20
C GLU A 13 -15.18 -7.27 18.19
N THR A 14 -14.03 -7.96 18.29
CA THR A 14 -13.82 -9.04 19.28
C THR A 14 -13.98 -8.52 20.71
N ILE A 15 -13.38 -7.37 21.03
CA ILE A 15 -13.48 -6.75 22.36
C ILE A 15 -14.93 -6.36 22.70
N LYS A 16 -15.68 -5.86 21.71
CA LYS A 16 -17.09 -5.45 21.88
C LYS A 16 -18.09 -6.62 21.97
N GLN A 17 -17.61 -7.87 21.92
CA GLN A 17 -18.45 -9.09 21.85
C GLN A 17 -19.46 -9.04 20.67
N GLY A 18 -19.12 -8.30 19.61
CA GLY A 18 -19.99 -8.16 18.44
C GLY A 18 -19.83 -9.36 17.52
N ASN A 19 -20.92 -10.08 17.24
CA ASN A 19 -21.02 -11.11 16.19
C ASN A 19 -20.99 -10.50 14.78
N ARG A 20 -20.05 -9.60 14.48
CA ARG A 20 -19.88 -9.07 13.13
C ARG A 20 -18.93 -9.94 12.32
N LYS A 21 -19.19 -9.98 11.01
CA LYS A 21 -18.31 -10.64 10.06
C LYS A 21 -16.95 -9.93 10.10
N PRO A 22 -15.85 -10.66 10.33
CA PRO A 22 -14.53 -10.06 10.34
C PRO A 22 -14.27 -9.37 9.01
N ALA A 23 -13.68 -8.18 9.06
CA ALA A 23 -13.13 -7.52 7.89
C ALA A 23 -12.13 -8.48 7.23
N SER A 24 -12.28 -8.66 5.92
CA SER A 24 -11.40 -9.52 5.13
C SER A 24 -10.32 -8.69 4.45
N TYR A 25 -9.09 -9.19 4.47
CA TYR A 25 -7.97 -8.60 3.76
C TYR A 25 -7.72 -9.38 2.46
N ASN A 26 -7.72 -8.66 1.35
CA ASN A 26 -7.58 -9.22 0.01
C ASN A 26 -6.14 -9.63 -0.37
N GLY A 27 -5.16 -9.55 0.55
CA GLY A 27 -3.78 -9.90 0.24
C GLY A 27 -2.98 -8.81 -0.45
N TYR A 28 -3.52 -7.59 -0.59
CA TYR A 28 -2.84 -6.51 -1.32
C TYR A 28 -1.41 -6.27 -0.82
N SER A 29 -0.44 -6.48 -1.69
CA SER A 29 0.97 -6.25 -1.47
C SER A 29 1.52 -5.34 -2.57
N SER A 30 2.51 -4.53 -2.19
CA SER A 30 3.21 -3.64 -3.13
C SER A 30 4.71 -3.82 -2.96
N CYS A 31 5.40 -4.10 -4.06
CA CYS A 31 6.84 -4.31 -4.10
C CYS A 31 7.49 -3.25 -5.01
N PRO A 32 8.19 -2.26 -4.42
CA PRO A 32 8.94 -1.26 -5.17
C PRO A 32 10.29 -1.85 -5.66
N LEU A 33 10.34 -2.28 -6.91
CA LEU A 33 11.53 -2.86 -7.53
C LEU A 33 12.40 -1.77 -8.16
N VAL A 34 13.54 -1.47 -7.55
CA VAL A 34 14.52 -0.53 -8.11
C VAL A 34 15.34 -1.25 -9.17
N THR A 35 15.11 -0.94 -10.44
CA THR A 35 15.84 -1.52 -11.58
C THR A 35 17.13 -0.77 -11.89
N GLY A 36 17.28 0.45 -11.40
CA GLY A 36 18.50 1.25 -11.51
C GLY A 36 18.40 2.60 -10.80
N TYR A 37 19.48 3.39 -10.82
CA TYR A 37 19.43 4.75 -10.31
C TYR A 37 18.47 5.60 -11.15
N GLY A 38 17.47 6.19 -10.49
CA GLY A 38 16.42 6.94 -11.17
C GLY A 38 15.37 6.08 -11.88
N LYS A 39 15.39 4.76 -11.69
CA LYS A 39 14.46 3.83 -12.35
C LYS A 39 13.86 2.87 -11.32
N MET A 40 12.55 2.80 -11.33
CA MET A 40 11.81 1.92 -10.43
C MET A 40 10.53 1.44 -11.10
N VAL A 41 10.26 0.15 -10.94
CA VAL A 41 9.00 -0.53 -11.27
C VAL A 41 8.26 -0.77 -9.96
N LEU A 42 6.94 -0.62 -9.97
CA LEU A 42 6.12 -0.90 -8.80
C LEU A 42 5.17 -2.04 -9.12
N ALA A 43 5.46 -3.21 -8.56
CA ALA A 43 4.60 -4.38 -8.68
C ALA A 43 3.56 -4.37 -7.55
N GLU A 44 2.28 -4.43 -7.91
CA GLU A 44 1.17 -4.47 -6.95
C GLU A 44 0.29 -5.66 -7.26
N PHE A 45 0.08 -6.54 -6.27
CA PHE A 45 -0.61 -7.81 -6.45
C PHE A 45 -1.44 -8.15 -5.23
N ASP A 46 -2.48 -8.94 -5.44
CA ASP A 46 -3.33 -9.52 -4.40
C ASP A 46 -3.04 -11.02 -4.21
N TYR A 47 -3.84 -11.70 -3.37
CA TYR A 47 -3.69 -13.16 -3.18
C TYR A 47 -4.01 -13.98 -4.43
N GLU A 48 -4.78 -13.45 -5.37
CA GLU A 48 -5.14 -14.12 -6.63
C GLU A 48 -4.07 -13.90 -7.72
N GLY A 49 -3.03 -13.11 -7.42
CA GLY A 49 -1.99 -12.75 -8.37
C GLY A 49 -2.43 -11.70 -9.40
N ASN A 50 -3.58 -11.06 -9.19
CA ASN A 50 -4.06 -10.01 -10.08
C ASN A 50 -3.24 -8.74 -9.88
N PHE A 51 -2.85 -8.11 -10.98
CA PHE A 51 -2.19 -6.81 -10.94
C PHE A 51 -3.19 -5.73 -10.52
N THR A 52 -3.03 -5.19 -9.31
CA THR A 52 -3.97 -4.24 -8.70
C THR A 52 -3.30 -2.89 -8.46
N PRO A 53 -3.13 -2.06 -9.50
CA PRO A 53 -2.44 -0.79 -9.36
C PRO A 53 -3.21 0.16 -8.42
N ASP A 54 -2.54 0.68 -7.38
CA ASP A 54 -3.20 1.54 -6.38
C ASP A 54 -3.78 2.79 -7.09
N PRO A 55 -5.07 3.11 -6.90
CA PRO A 55 -5.69 4.29 -7.50
C PRO A 55 -4.96 5.60 -7.17
N LYS A 56 -4.19 5.67 -6.08
CA LYS A 56 -3.34 6.82 -5.75
C LYS A 56 -2.20 7.02 -6.76
N LEU A 57 -1.65 5.96 -7.35
CA LEU A 57 -0.61 6.05 -8.38
C LEU A 57 -1.15 6.57 -9.70
N LYS A 58 -2.38 6.16 -10.05
CA LYS A 58 -3.10 6.73 -11.21
C LYS A 58 -3.31 8.24 -11.03
N LYS A 59 -3.67 8.69 -9.82
CA LYS A 59 -3.77 10.13 -9.49
C LYS A 59 -2.43 10.89 -9.59
N MET A 60 -1.31 10.20 -9.40
CA MET A 60 0.05 10.76 -9.58
C MET A 60 0.56 10.66 -11.04
N GLY A 61 -0.31 10.31 -11.99
CA GLY A 61 0.02 10.23 -13.41
C GLY A 61 0.90 9.03 -13.78
N VAL A 62 0.91 7.98 -12.95
CA VAL A 62 1.54 6.69 -13.24
C VAL A 62 0.44 5.71 -13.61
N PHE A 63 0.17 5.60 -14.91
CA PHE A 63 -0.84 4.69 -15.46
C PHE A 63 -0.30 3.28 -15.72
N HIS A 64 1.01 3.17 -15.91
CA HIS A 64 1.73 1.93 -16.20
C HIS A 64 2.81 1.69 -15.14
N SER A 65 2.44 1.27 -13.92
CA SER A 65 3.39 1.02 -12.82
C SER A 65 4.37 -0.14 -13.10
N GLU A 66 4.08 -0.96 -14.10
CA GLU A 66 4.92 -2.02 -14.66
C GLU A 66 6.13 -1.51 -15.44
N LYS A 67 6.10 -0.25 -15.92
CA LYS A 67 7.24 0.37 -16.62
C LYS A 67 8.15 1.09 -15.64
N GLU A 68 9.41 1.29 -16.03
CA GLU A 68 10.36 2.05 -15.23
C GLU A 68 9.96 3.53 -15.17
N HIS A 69 9.78 4.07 -13.97
CA HIS A 69 9.50 5.50 -13.78
C HIS A 69 10.47 6.16 -12.80
N LEU A 70 11.04 7.29 -13.22
CA LEU A 70 11.81 8.18 -12.33
C LEU A 70 10.94 8.78 -11.23
N ARG A 71 9.66 9.04 -11.52
CA ARG A 71 8.69 9.56 -10.55
C ARG A 71 8.46 8.59 -9.38
N LEU A 72 8.32 7.29 -9.69
CA LEU A 72 8.19 6.25 -8.67
C LEU A 72 9.47 6.13 -7.83
N TRP A 73 10.63 6.27 -8.46
CA TRP A 73 11.91 6.26 -7.75
C TRP A 73 12.03 7.45 -6.77
N TRP A 74 11.67 8.66 -7.19
CA TRP A 74 11.60 9.84 -6.31
C TRP A 74 10.60 9.67 -5.18
N LEU A 75 9.41 9.14 -5.49
CA LEU A 75 8.37 8.81 -4.53
C LEU A 75 8.91 7.89 -3.43
N LYS A 76 9.57 6.81 -3.83
CA LYS A 76 10.16 5.84 -2.92
C LYS A 76 11.30 6.43 -2.11
N LYS A 77 12.14 7.26 -2.72
CA LYS A 77 13.33 7.82 -2.07
C LYS A 77 12.99 8.90 -1.04
N HIS A 78 12.02 9.76 -1.34
CA HIS A 78 11.76 10.97 -0.53
C HIS A 78 10.39 10.96 0.16
N MET A 79 9.32 10.51 -0.52
CA MET A 79 7.97 10.57 0.03
C MET A 79 7.66 9.42 0.99
N LEU A 80 8.03 8.19 0.64
CA LEU A 80 7.74 7.01 1.48
C LEU A 80 8.39 7.08 2.87
N PRO A 81 9.66 7.51 3.05
CA PRO A 81 10.24 7.64 4.38
C PRO A 81 9.47 8.65 5.24
N TYR A 82 9.11 9.80 4.66
CA TYR A 82 8.33 10.82 5.37
C TYR A 82 6.97 10.30 5.81
N LEU A 83 6.22 9.66 4.91
CA LEU A 83 4.91 9.09 5.21
C LEU A 83 5.00 7.96 6.25
N TYR A 84 6.07 7.15 6.17
CA TYR A 84 6.32 6.08 7.12
C TYR A 84 6.46 6.63 8.54
N TRP A 85 7.40 7.54 8.76
CA TRP A 85 7.69 8.08 10.09
C TRP A 85 6.59 8.99 10.63
N ASN A 86 6.02 9.85 9.77
CA ASN A 86 5.10 10.89 10.24
C ASN A 86 3.62 10.50 10.23
N LYS A 87 3.21 9.49 9.47
CA LYS A 87 1.80 9.08 9.38
C LYS A 87 1.60 7.61 9.75
N MET A 88 2.33 6.70 9.11
CA MET A 88 2.10 5.26 9.27
C MET A 88 2.41 4.78 10.69
N LEU A 89 3.50 5.25 11.30
CA LEU A 89 3.81 4.90 12.69
C LEU A 89 2.89 5.59 13.71
N LYS A 90 2.30 6.73 13.35
CA LYS A 90 1.34 7.45 14.20
C LYS A 90 -0.08 6.90 14.09
N GLY A 91 -0.31 5.88 13.25
CA GLY A 91 -1.63 5.29 13.03
C GLY A 91 -2.62 6.23 12.34
N SER A 92 -2.16 7.32 11.71
CA SER A 92 -3.02 8.21 10.95
C SER A 92 -3.48 7.53 9.67
N ASP A 93 -4.76 7.67 9.30
CA ASP A 93 -5.27 7.17 8.02
C ASP A 93 -4.59 7.89 6.86
N VAL A 94 -3.97 7.11 5.97
CA VAL A 94 -3.17 7.63 4.82
C VAL A 94 -3.69 7.13 3.49
#